data_AF-A0A8U0HS62-F1
#
_entry.id   AF-A0A8U0HS62-F1
#
_cell.length_a   1.000
_cell.length_b   1.000
_cell.length_c   1.000
_cell.angle_alpha   90.00
_cell.angle_beta   90.00
_cell.angle_gamma   90.00
#
_symmetry.space_group_name_H-M   'P 1'
#
loop_
_entity.id
_entity.type
_entity.pdbx_description
1 polymer ?
#
loop_
_entity_poly.entity_id
_entity_poly.type
_entity_poly.pdbx_seq_one_letter_code
_entity_poly.pdbx_strand_id
1 'polypeptide(L)'
;MVLERILALATIIVLAGTLPLAVVAARGFQGAPFGSVLRPLPFVLLAYVALNAGTAVGVSLPPAVALVASGVATVGALVGAANVLVLLTERRKI
;
A
#
# COMPACT_ATOMS: atom_id res chain seq x y z
N MET A 1 -14.04 19.24 -8.06
CA MET A 1 -13.23 20.05 -7.12
C MET A 1 -13.52 19.77 -5.64
N VAL A 2 -14.64 20.21 -5.05
CA VAL A 2 -14.88 20.02 -3.59
C VAL A 2 -15.18 18.56 -3.23
N LEU A 3 -16.07 17.91 -3.97
CA LEU A 3 -16.40 16.50 -3.76
C LEU A 3 -15.15 15.60 -3.88
N GLU A 4 -14.32 15.81 -4.90
CA GLU A 4 -13.07 15.07 -5.11
C GLU A 4 -12.10 15.24 -3.93
N ARG A 5 -11.98 16.45 -3.37
CA ARG A 5 -11.17 16.71 -2.17
C ARG A 5 -11.70 15.95 -0.96
N ILE A 6 -13.02 15.95 -0.76
CA ILE A 6 -13.67 15.21 0.34
C ILE A 6 -13.42 13.71 0.19
N LEU A 7 -13.58 13.17 -1.02
CA LEU A 7 -13.33 11.76 -1.30
C LEU A 7 -11.85 11.40 -1.09
N ALA A 8 -10.92 12.23 -1.59
CA ALA A 8 -9.48 12.02 -1.38
C ALA A 8 -9.10 12.06 0.11
N LEU A 9 -9.66 12.98 0.88
CA LEU A 9 -9.45 13.05 2.33
C LEU A 9 -10.02 11.82 3.04
N ALA A 10 -11.24 11.39 2.69
CA ALA A 10 -11.84 10.18 3.26
C ALA A 10 -10.96 8.94 2.95
N THR A 11 -10.46 8.83 1.71
CA THR A 11 -9.51 7.76 1.33
C THR A 11 -8.24 7.84 2.15
N ILE A 12 -7.64 9.02 2.33
CA ILE A 12 -6.43 9.20 3.16
C ILE A 12 -6.70 8.79 4.61
N ILE A 13 -7.84 9.19 5.19
CA ILE A 13 -8.18 8.84 6.58
C ILE A 13 -8.29 7.32 6.74
N VAL A 14 -8.94 6.63 5.82
CA VAL A 14 -9.07 5.16 5.86
C VAL A 14 -7.70 4.49 5.69
N LEU A 15 -6.90 4.94 4.73
CA LEU A 15 -5.55 4.40 4.50
C LEU A 15 -4.62 4.65 5.69
N ALA A 16 -4.65 5.86 6.26
CA ALA A 16 -3.87 6.22 7.45
C ALA A 16 -4.32 5.43 8.68
N GLY A 17 -5.64 5.21 8.85
CA GLY A 17 -6.17 4.40 9.94
C GLY A 17 -5.81 2.91 9.85
N THR A 18 -5.67 2.38 8.63
CA THR A 18 -5.28 0.98 8.39
C THR A 18 -3.77 0.75 8.38
N LEU A 19 -2.97 1.81 8.19
CA LEU A 19 -1.51 1.72 8.14
C LEU A 19 -0.87 1.17 9.43
N PRO A 20 -1.26 1.60 10.65
CA PRO A 20 -0.75 0.99 11.88
C PRO A 20 -1.02 -0.53 11.95
N LEU A 21 -2.21 -0.96 11.54
CA LEU A 21 -2.57 -2.38 11.49
C LEU A 21 -1.69 -3.15 10.50
N ALA A 22 -1.44 -2.56 9.32
CA ALA A 22 -0.54 -3.16 8.33
C ALA A 22 0.89 -3.27 8.85
N VAL A 23 1.41 -2.25 9.56
CA VAL A 23 2.74 -2.28 10.16
C VAL A 23 2.83 -3.36 11.25
N VAL A 24 1.84 -3.42 12.13
CA VAL A 24 1.77 -4.45 13.20
C VAL A 24 1.69 -5.84 12.59
N ALA A 25 0.85 -6.06 11.58
CA ALA A 25 0.75 -7.34 10.89
C ALA A 25 2.06 -7.71 10.17
N ALA A 26 2.66 -6.77 9.43
CA ALA A 26 3.91 -7.00 8.72
C ALA A 26 5.07 -7.35 9.66
N ARG A 27 5.07 -6.82 10.91
CA ARG A 27 6.05 -7.17 11.95
C ARG A 27 5.69 -8.46 12.69
N GLY A 28 4.44 -8.64 13.07
CA GLY A 28 3.98 -9.81 13.84
C GLY A 28 4.12 -11.12 13.06
N PHE A 29 3.93 -11.10 11.75
CA PHE A 29 4.02 -12.29 10.90
C PHE A 29 5.39 -12.50 10.24
N GLN A 30 6.46 -11.82 10.66
CA GLN A 30 7.77 -11.91 9.99
C GLN A 30 8.35 -13.33 9.91
N GLY A 31 8.02 -14.21 10.87
CA GLY A 31 8.44 -15.61 10.89
C GLY A 31 7.45 -16.59 10.24
N ALA A 32 6.28 -16.13 9.79
CA ALA A 32 5.26 -16.97 9.18
C ALA A 32 5.39 -16.97 7.64
N PRO A 33 4.95 -18.03 6.94
CA PRO A 33 4.93 -18.07 5.47
C PRO A 33 4.18 -16.88 4.84
N PHE A 34 3.06 -16.47 5.46
CA PHE A 34 2.26 -15.30 5.06
C PHE A 34 2.96 -13.95 5.33
N GLY A 35 4.02 -13.89 6.13
CA GLY A 35 4.77 -12.66 6.39
C GLY A 35 5.32 -12.01 5.11
N SER A 36 5.71 -12.84 4.15
CA SER A 36 6.18 -12.38 2.83
C SER A 36 5.10 -11.63 2.03
N VAL A 37 3.83 -12.02 2.18
CA VAL A 37 2.67 -11.36 1.58
C VAL A 37 2.37 -10.02 2.23
N LEU A 38 2.51 -9.95 3.55
CA LEU A 38 2.11 -8.79 4.34
C LEU A 38 3.19 -7.69 4.37
N ARG A 39 4.46 -8.05 4.21
CA ARG A 39 5.61 -7.12 4.20
C ARG A 39 5.47 -5.91 3.27
N PRO A 40 4.98 -6.02 2.01
CA PRO A 40 4.84 -4.85 1.14
C PRO A 40 3.65 -3.95 1.50
N LEU A 41 2.66 -4.41 2.26
CA LEU A 41 1.41 -3.67 2.51
C LEU A 41 1.61 -2.27 3.11
N PRO A 42 2.47 -2.05 4.14
CA PRO A 42 2.69 -0.72 4.69
C PRO A 42 3.17 0.29 3.62
N PHE A 43 4.04 -0.15 2.71
CA PHE A 43 4.57 0.70 1.64
C PHE A 43 3.51 0.99 0.58
N VAL A 44 2.68 0.00 0.24
CA VAL A 44 1.55 0.18 -0.69
C VAL A 44 0.55 1.18 -0.13
N LEU A 45 0.18 1.08 1.15
CA LEU A 45 -0.73 2.02 1.79
C LEU A 45 -0.15 3.44 1.84
N LEU A 46 1.13 3.58 2.21
CA LEU A 46 1.83 4.88 2.17
C LEU A 46 1.85 5.50 0.77
N ALA A 47 2.11 4.68 -0.25
CA ALA A 47 2.10 5.14 -1.63
C ALA A 47 0.71 5.66 -2.06
N TYR A 48 -0.37 4.97 -1.69
CA TYR A 48 -1.72 5.44 -1.96
C TYR A 48 -2.08 6.71 -1.19
N VAL A 49 -1.60 6.88 0.05
CA VAL A 49 -1.73 8.15 0.78
C VAL A 49 -1.03 9.28 0.01
N ALA A 50 0.21 9.05 -0.43
CA ALA A 50 0.97 10.04 -1.19
C ALA A 50 0.28 10.44 -2.51
N LEU A 51 -0.30 9.47 -3.23
CA LEU A 51 -1.02 9.73 -4.48
C LEU A 51 -2.29 10.57 -4.29
N ASN A 52 -2.99 10.40 -3.16
CA ASN A 52 -4.20 11.17 -2.86
C ASN A 52 -3.90 12.52 -2.20
N ALA A 53 -2.70 12.72 -1.67
CA ALA A 53 -2.33 13.93 -0.94
C ALA A 53 -2.52 15.21 -1.79
N GLY A 54 -2.02 15.21 -3.04
CA GLY A 54 -2.16 16.38 -3.93
C GLY A 54 -3.61 16.80 -4.14
N THR A 55 -4.47 15.83 -4.46
CA THR A 55 -5.92 16.06 -4.62
C THR A 55 -6.55 16.58 -3.33
N ALA A 56 -6.19 16.04 -2.17
CA ALA A 56 -6.74 16.43 -0.88
C ALA A 56 -6.42 17.90 -0.49
N VAL A 57 -5.19 18.36 -0.70
CA VAL A 57 -4.79 19.76 -0.44
C VAL A 57 -5.02 20.69 -1.64
N GLY A 58 -5.38 20.16 -2.81
CA GLY A 58 -5.66 20.95 -4.00
C GLY A 58 -4.41 21.46 -4.71
N VAL A 59 -3.29 20.74 -4.59
CA VAL A 59 -2.00 21.06 -5.23
C VAL A 59 -1.59 19.92 -6.14
N SER A 60 -0.98 20.25 -7.28
CA SER A 60 -0.43 19.25 -8.19
C SER A 60 0.80 18.58 -7.60
N LEU A 61 0.83 17.25 -7.57
CA LEU A 61 2.02 16.50 -7.21
C LEU A 61 3.08 16.62 -8.33
N PRO A 62 4.37 16.74 -7.99
CA PRO A 62 5.44 16.62 -8.97
C PRO A 62 5.34 15.28 -9.72
N PRO A 63 5.54 15.23 -11.05
CA PRO A 63 5.41 14.00 -11.83
C PRO A 63 6.28 12.85 -11.30
N ALA A 64 7.48 13.16 -10.80
CA ALA A 64 8.37 12.18 -10.19
C ALA A 64 7.76 11.51 -8.95
N VAL A 65 7.04 12.27 -8.11
CA VAL A 65 6.38 11.74 -6.91
C VAL A 65 5.25 10.80 -7.31
N ALA A 66 4.43 11.20 -8.28
CA ALA A 66 3.35 10.37 -8.79
C ALA A 66 3.87 9.06 -9.41
N LEU A 67 4.97 9.13 -10.19
CA LEU A 67 5.62 7.96 -10.79
C LEU A 67 6.17 7.00 -9.72
N VAL A 68 6.91 7.52 -8.74
CA VAL A 68 7.50 6.70 -7.68
C VAL A 68 6.42 6.07 -6.82
N ALA A 69 5.42 6.84 -6.38
CA ALA A 69 4.35 6.32 -5.54
C ALA A 69 3.51 5.27 -6.28
N SER A 70 3.13 5.54 -7.54
CA SER A 70 2.41 4.53 -8.35
C SER A 70 3.26 3.28 -8.58
N GLY A 71 4.54 3.42 -8.89
CA GLY A 71 5.47 2.30 -9.03
C GLY A 71 5.59 1.45 -7.77
N VAL A 72 5.75 2.08 -6.59
CA VAL A 72 5.80 1.38 -5.29
C VAL A 72 4.48 0.65 -5.01
N ALA A 73 3.34 1.29 -5.25
CA ALA A 73 2.03 0.67 -5.08
C ALA A 73 1.86 -0.55 -5.99
N THR A 74 2.18 -0.43 -7.28
CA THR A 74 2.05 -1.50 -8.26
C THR A 74 3.00 -2.66 -7.95
N VAL A 75 4.30 -2.40 -7.77
CA VAL A 75 5.29 -3.44 -7.50
C VAL A 75 5.01 -4.12 -6.16
N GLY A 76 4.67 -3.35 -5.12
CA GLY A 76 4.32 -3.92 -3.81
C GLY A 76 3.10 -4.83 -3.87
N ALA A 77 2.06 -4.43 -4.61
CA ALA A 77 0.87 -5.25 -4.83
C ALA A 77 1.19 -6.54 -5.61
N LEU A 78 2.00 -6.46 -6.67
CA LEU A 78 2.42 -7.61 -7.46
C LEU A 78 3.28 -8.59 -6.64
N VAL A 79 4.21 -8.08 -5.83
CA VAL A 79 5.03 -8.91 -4.93
C VAL A 79 4.16 -9.60 -3.89
N GLY A 80 3.20 -8.88 -3.29
CA GLY A 80 2.23 -9.45 -2.37
C GLY A 80 1.43 -10.59 -3.04
N ALA A 81 0.85 -10.32 -4.21
CA ALA A 81 0.09 -11.30 -4.99
C ALA A 81 0.92 -12.52 -5.39
N ALA A 82 2.17 -12.33 -5.82
CA ALA A 82 3.07 -13.42 -6.18
C ALA A 82 3.34 -14.34 -4.97
N ASN A 83 3.59 -13.78 -3.78
CA ASN A 83 3.76 -14.58 -2.57
C ASN A 83 2.46 -15.31 -2.18
N VAL A 84 1.28 -14.70 -2.36
CA VAL A 84 -0.01 -15.39 -2.13
C VAL A 84 -0.15 -16.58 -3.06
N LEU A 85 0.13 -16.43 -4.36
CA LEU A 85 0.05 -17.53 -5.32
C LEU A 85 0.97 -18.69 -4.96
N VAL A 86 2.19 -18.39 -4.51
CA VAL A 86 3.13 -19.42 -4.03
C VAL A 86 2.58 -20.17 -2.81
N LEU A 87 1.94 -19.46 -1.88
CA LEU A 87 1.32 -20.09 -0.71
C LEU A 87 0.10 -20.94 -1.06
N LEU A 88 -0.75 -20.47 -1.97
CA LEU A 88 -1.94 -21.20 -2.43
C LEU A 88 -1.59 -22.44 -3.26
N THR A 89 -0.42 -22.45 -3.90
CA THR A 89 0.05 -23.59 -4.70
C THR A 89 0.90 -24.59 -3.89
N GLU A 90 0.95 -24.44 -2.57
CA GLU A 90 1.74 -25.26 -1.63
C GLU A 90 3.22 -25.41 -1.99
N ARG A 91 3.74 -24.61 -2.93
CA ARG A 91 5.16 -24.55 -3.24
C ARG A 91 5.87 -23.81 -2.11
N ARG A 92 6.06 -24.49 -0.97
CA ARG A 92 6.87 -23.99 0.12
C ARG A 92 8.26 -23.67 -0.44
N LYS A 93 8.72 -22.44 -0.21
CA LYS A 93 10.16 -22.14 -0.24
C LYS A 93 10.79 -23.07 0.79
N ILE A 94 11.47 -24.11 0.29
CA ILE A 94 12.39 -24.95 1.07
C ILE A 94 13.57 -24.07 1.45
#